data_AF-A6Q8R5-F1
#
_entry.id   AF-A6Q8R5-F1
#
_cell.length_a   1.000
_cell.length_b   1.000
_cell.length_c   1.000
_cell.angle_alpha   90.00
_cell.angle_beta   90.00
_cell.angle_gamma   90.00
#
_symmetry.space_group_name_H-M   'P 1'
#
loop_
_entity.id
_entity.type
_entity.pdbx_description
1 polymer ?
#
loop_
_entity_poly.entity_id
_entity_poly.type
_entity_poly.pdbx_seq_one_letter_code
_entity_poly.pdbx_strand_id
1 'polypeptide(L)'
;MVKLFKLHKFFGLLVGLFLLVLGLTGFFINNRQWNFLYTTTVRNVPNTTLMEDKKLFEAYWIDSEDTDHIIVGGKRGIFETFDEGETYSQMTDLQCLAIKTDANASYAATSDGIYVLKDNKWSLYALQGNYVNALAVTDKYLLASIDKHRLLLIKRDDASVVSDTVVKIDASQLQDDITLKKLIKDLHFGRGLLNGKLSALLNDYGALALIFLSLSGYLIWWYIHLKKKAEMSRKLIKWHANSVVVLAFIPLTILAVTGIFLNHSGGLKKFMTETVVPHSVLPPVYSSLTSDICSVDFDGTTYRIGNRYGVYKSTDLKSWKQETKGFAYRMARIDGVLYVSVKDGSNRFYDGVWKTLEDVPYTFKDAYDYDDEVKFFTYKHYEGMMPEFEDATLFSTLRTIHGGVFVAPWWKWINDFVAIALLILGFTGISRWIHKKRLFSKRTSKQE
;
A
#
# COMPACT_ATOMS: atom_id res chain seq x y z
N MET A 1 4.23 -34.71 -28.49
CA MET A 1 4.33 -34.32 -27.07
C MET A 1 5.55 -33.40 -26.89
N VAL A 2 5.37 -32.11 -26.58
CA VAL A 2 6.49 -31.18 -26.39
C VAL A 2 7.23 -31.53 -25.09
N LYS A 3 8.55 -31.76 -25.16
CA LYS A 3 9.36 -32.05 -23.96
C LYS A 3 9.29 -30.84 -23.02
N LEU A 4 8.96 -31.05 -21.73
CA LEU A 4 8.79 -29.99 -20.72
C LEU A 4 9.93 -28.96 -20.67
N PHE A 5 11.18 -29.38 -20.91
CA PHE A 5 12.31 -28.46 -20.93
C PHE A 5 12.26 -27.47 -22.10
N LYS A 6 11.72 -27.88 -23.26
CA LYS A 6 11.57 -26.99 -24.43
C LYS A 6 10.53 -25.92 -24.12
N LEU A 7 9.42 -26.33 -23.50
CA LEU A 7 8.35 -25.41 -23.07
C LEU A 7 8.88 -24.37 -22.06
N HIS A 8 9.57 -24.85 -21.02
CA HIS A 8 10.16 -23.96 -20.01
C HIS A 8 11.18 -22.98 -20.62
N LYS A 9 12.07 -23.46 -21.50
CA LYS A 9 13.02 -22.59 -22.21
C LYS A 9 12.29 -21.57 -23.08
N PHE A 10 11.28 -22.00 -23.84
CA PHE A 10 10.54 -21.13 -24.76
C PHE A 10 9.87 -19.97 -24.01
N PHE A 11 9.04 -20.28 -23.00
CA PHE A 11 8.38 -19.24 -22.22
C PHE A 11 9.39 -18.38 -21.44
N GLY A 12 10.46 -18.98 -20.90
CA GLY A 12 11.46 -18.25 -20.12
C GLY A 12 12.17 -17.18 -20.95
N LEU A 13 12.48 -17.48 -22.22
CA LEU A 13 13.09 -16.51 -23.13
C LEU A 13 12.08 -15.50 -23.68
N LEU A 14 10.83 -15.94 -23.90
CA LEU A 14 9.77 -15.11 -24.45
C LEU A 14 9.33 -14.01 -23.46
N VAL A 15 9.11 -14.35 -22.19
CA VAL A 15 8.56 -13.42 -21.19
C VAL A 15 9.57 -12.97 -20.14
N GLY A 16 10.80 -13.48 -20.16
CA GLY A 16 11.80 -13.23 -19.11
C GLY A 16 12.07 -11.75 -18.86
N LEU A 17 12.15 -10.92 -19.91
CA LEU A 17 12.35 -9.48 -19.78
C LEU A 17 11.16 -8.80 -19.10
N PHE A 18 9.93 -9.17 -19.46
CA PHE A 18 8.72 -8.64 -18.82
C PHE A 18 8.64 -9.05 -17.35
N LEU A 19 8.96 -10.30 -17.03
CA LEU A 19 9.04 -10.78 -15.65
C LEU A 19 10.11 -10.04 -14.84
N LEU A 20 11.25 -9.71 -15.46
CA LEU A 20 12.26 -8.87 -14.82
C LEU A 20 11.72 -7.47 -14.49
N VAL A 21 11.05 -6.82 -15.45
CA VAL A 21 10.43 -5.50 -15.23
C VAL A 21 9.37 -5.55 -14.14
N LEU A 22 8.48 -6.56 -14.16
CA LEU A 22 7.45 -6.74 -13.14
C LEU A 22 8.05 -7.02 -11.75
N GLY A 23 9.11 -7.83 -11.68
CA GLY A 23 9.84 -8.10 -10.43
C GLY A 23 10.50 -6.84 -9.87
N LEU A 24 11.23 -6.08 -10.70
CA LEU A 24 11.87 -4.82 -10.31
C LEU A 24 10.84 -3.79 -9.83
N THR A 25 9.87 -3.48 -10.67
CA THR A 25 8.84 -2.48 -10.34
C THR A 25 8.01 -2.90 -9.12
N GLY A 26 7.61 -4.17 -9.04
CA GLY A 26 6.83 -4.70 -7.93
C GLY A 26 7.55 -4.59 -6.58
N PHE A 27 8.86 -4.89 -6.55
CA PHE A 27 9.70 -4.77 -5.35
C PHE A 27 9.72 -3.33 -4.82
N PHE A 28 9.99 -2.34 -5.68
CA PHE A 28 10.03 -0.94 -5.26
C PHE A 28 8.66 -0.41 -4.83
N ILE A 29 7.57 -0.72 -5.58
CA ILE A 29 6.22 -0.24 -5.25
C ILE A 29 5.68 -0.81 -3.93
N ASN A 30 6.14 -2.01 -3.55
CA ASN A 30 5.77 -2.62 -2.28
C ASN A 30 6.37 -1.85 -1.08
N ASN A 31 7.52 -1.21 -1.28
CA ASN A 31 8.29 -0.49 -0.26
C ASN A 31 7.95 1.01 -0.17
N ARG A 32 6.66 1.32 0.05
CA ARG A 32 6.11 2.69 0.06
C ARG A 32 6.64 3.63 1.16
N GLN A 33 7.45 3.14 2.08
CA GLN A 33 8.06 3.98 3.13
C GLN A 33 9.36 4.64 2.64
N TRP A 34 9.93 4.21 1.51
CA TRP A 34 11.17 4.76 0.99
C TRP A 34 10.96 6.13 0.36
N ASN A 35 11.43 7.19 1.05
CA ASN A 35 11.28 8.58 0.58
C ASN A 35 11.85 8.81 -0.83
N PHE A 36 12.96 8.15 -1.20
CA PHE A 36 13.58 8.35 -2.52
C PHE A 36 12.64 8.00 -3.69
N LEU A 37 11.64 7.13 -3.49
CA LEU A 37 10.64 6.81 -4.50
C LEU A 37 9.76 8.02 -4.85
N TYR A 38 9.67 9.00 -3.95
CA TYR A 38 8.84 10.18 -4.10
C TYR A 38 9.65 11.46 -4.34
N THR A 39 10.92 11.51 -3.91
CA THR A 39 11.81 12.64 -4.17
C THR A 39 12.59 12.51 -5.48
N THR A 40 12.77 11.29 -6.01
CA THR A 40 13.32 11.08 -7.36
C THR A 40 12.21 11.25 -8.39
N THR A 41 12.37 12.17 -9.35
CA THR A 41 11.37 12.45 -10.38
C THR A 41 11.84 12.09 -11.79
N VAL A 42 10.88 11.87 -12.69
CA VAL A 42 11.09 11.53 -14.09
C VAL A 42 10.26 12.47 -14.96
N ARG A 43 10.94 13.19 -15.87
CA ARG A 43 10.31 14.08 -16.86
C ARG A 43 9.92 13.32 -18.13
N ASN A 44 9.10 13.95 -18.98
CA ASN A 44 8.65 13.40 -20.27
C ASN A 44 7.93 12.06 -20.14
N VAL A 45 7.08 11.92 -19.12
CA VAL A 45 6.25 10.74 -18.89
C VAL A 45 4.86 10.92 -19.51
N PRO A 46 4.11 9.84 -19.80
CA PRO A 46 2.73 9.96 -20.24
C PRO A 46 1.84 10.68 -19.21
N ASN A 47 0.82 11.41 -19.67
CA ASN A 47 -0.16 12.09 -18.80
C ASN A 47 -0.82 11.14 -17.79
N THR A 48 -1.02 9.86 -18.15
CA THR A 48 -1.53 8.84 -17.23
C THR A 48 -0.65 8.67 -16.00
N THR A 49 0.67 8.88 -16.12
CA THR A 49 1.63 8.83 -15.01
C THR A 49 1.56 10.08 -14.15
N LEU A 50 1.42 11.28 -14.75
CA LEU A 50 1.18 12.53 -14.02
C LEU A 50 -0.14 12.45 -13.21
N MET A 51 -1.19 11.88 -13.79
CA MET A 51 -2.47 11.64 -13.11
C MET A 51 -2.37 10.64 -11.95
N GLU A 52 -1.51 9.61 -12.04
CA GLU A 52 -1.24 8.73 -10.89
C GLU A 52 -0.53 9.48 -9.76
N ASP A 53 0.31 10.47 -10.09
CA ASP A 53 1.03 11.28 -9.11
C ASP A 53 0.09 12.15 -8.28
N LYS A 54 -0.97 12.72 -8.90
CA LYS A 54 -2.02 13.46 -8.17
C LYS A 54 -2.69 12.62 -7.07
N LYS A 55 -2.65 11.28 -7.14
CA LYS A 55 -3.22 10.38 -6.11
C LYS A 55 -2.35 10.26 -4.85
N LEU A 56 -1.14 10.83 -4.87
CA LEU A 56 -0.20 10.79 -3.76
C LEU A 56 -0.47 11.85 -2.70
N PHE A 57 -1.34 12.82 -2.97
CA PHE A 57 -1.86 13.73 -1.95
C PHE A 57 -2.82 12.99 -1.02
N GLU A 58 -2.65 13.25 0.28
CA GLU A 58 -3.32 12.53 1.37
C GLU A 58 -3.97 13.48 2.38
N ALA A 59 -3.59 14.75 2.41
CA ALA A 59 -4.08 15.76 3.34
C ALA A 59 -4.28 17.10 2.63
N TYR A 60 -5.26 17.86 3.09
CA TYR A 60 -5.63 19.15 2.53
C TYR A 60 -6.29 19.98 3.63
N TRP A 61 -5.90 21.24 3.75
CA TRP A 61 -6.43 22.18 4.72
C TRP A 61 -6.45 23.59 4.12
N ILE A 62 -7.49 24.35 4.43
CA ILE A 62 -7.64 25.77 4.09
C ILE A 62 -7.75 26.51 5.43
N ASP A 63 -7.08 27.66 5.53
CA ASP A 63 -7.21 28.53 6.68
C ASP A 63 -8.59 29.21 6.67
N SER A 64 -9.31 29.11 7.79
CA SER A 64 -10.64 29.70 7.92
C SER A 64 -10.59 31.23 8.03
N GLU A 65 -9.45 31.79 8.45
CA GLU A 65 -9.26 33.25 8.55
C GLU A 65 -8.69 33.87 7.27
N ASP A 66 -8.05 33.04 6.43
CA ASP A 66 -7.40 33.44 5.17
C ASP A 66 -7.56 32.35 4.12
N THR A 67 -8.62 32.43 3.31
CA THR A 67 -8.94 31.40 2.30
C THR A 67 -7.85 31.23 1.23
N ASP A 68 -6.95 32.21 1.10
CA ASP A 68 -5.82 32.15 0.17
C ASP A 68 -4.71 31.22 0.71
N HIS A 69 -4.68 31.01 2.02
CA HIS A 69 -3.73 30.13 2.71
C HIS A 69 -4.21 28.67 2.69
N ILE A 70 -3.57 27.86 1.83
CA ILE A 70 -3.88 26.44 1.67
C ILE A 70 -2.64 25.60 1.93
N ILE A 71 -2.80 24.53 2.70
CA ILE A 71 -1.75 23.55 2.96
C ILE A 71 -2.15 22.20 2.37
N VAL A 72 -1.29 21.66 1.50
CA VAL A 72 -1.49 20.37 0.85
C VAL A 72 -0.37 19.41 1.25
N GLY A 73 -0.76 18.25 1.78
CA GLY A 73 0.17 17.21 2.23
C GLY A 73 0.07 15.95 1.36
N GLY A 74 1.22 15.39 1.00
CA GLY A 74 1.27 14.13 0.27
C GLY A 74 2.60 13.41 0.36
N LYS A 75 2.76 12.38 -0.47
CA LYS A 75 4.01 11.60 -0.50
C LYS A 75 5.24 12.37 -0.99
N ARG A 76 5.05 13.49 -1.69
CA ARG A 76 6.13 14.36 -2.18
C ARG A 76 6.58 15.41 -1.17
N GLY A 77 5.82 15.64 -0.09
CA GLY A 77 6.07 16.77 0.79
C GLY A 77 4.83 17.40 1.38
N ILE A 78 5.06 18.53 2.03
CA ILE A 78 4.04 19.53 2.39
C ILE A 78 4.27 20.76 1.51
N PHE A 79 3.19 21.30 0.95
CA PHE A 79 3.17 22.45 0.07
C PHE A 79 2.21 23.49 0.63
N GLU A 80 2.57 24.76 0.52
CA GLU A 80 1.76 25.89 0.98
C GLU A 80 1.60 26.92 -0.14
N THR A 81 0.45 27.57 -0.18
CA THR A 81 0.08 28.68 -1.08
C THR A 81 -0.56 29.77 -0.24
N PHE A 82 -0.47 31.02 -0.71
CA PHE A 82 -1.13 32.21 -0.17
C PHE A 82 -1.82 32.99 -1.31
N ASP A 83 -2.21 32.28 -2.37
CA ASP A 83 -2.79 32.82 -3.61
C ASP A 83 -3.84 31.86 -4.19
N GLU A 84 -4.68 31.27 -3.33
CA GLU A 84 -5.76 30.33 -3.69
C GLU A 84 -5.29 29.10 -4.51
N GLY A 85 -3.99 28.77 -4.44
CA GLY A 85 -3.40 27.65 -5.17
C GLY A 85 -2.84 27.96 -6.54
N GLU A 86 -2.69 29.25 -6.92
CA GLU A 86 -1.97 29.63 -8.14
C GLU A 86 -0.50 29.22 -8.08
N THR A 87 0.17 29.43 -6.94
CA THR A 87 1.56 29.04 -6.73
C THR A 87 1.78 28.35 -5.39
N TYR A 88 2.63 27.31 -5.41
CA TYR A 88 2.94 26.51 -4.23
C TYR A 88 4.44 26.55 -3.89
N SER A 89 4.72 26.81 -2.62
CA SER A 89 6.04 26.64 -2.02
C SER A 89 6.15 25.27 -1.36
N GLN A 90 7.20 24.51 -1.67
CA GLN A 90 7.47 23.26 -0.99
C GLN A 90 8.14 23.54 0.36
N MET A 91 7.48 23.16 1.45
CA MET A 91 7.94 23.41 2.81
C MET A 91 8.82 22.29 3.36
N THR A 92 8.57 21.05 2.91
CA THR A 92 9.38 19.87 3.24
C THR A 92 9.23 18.79 2.18
N ASP A 93 10.21 17.90 2.06
CA ASP A 93 10.20 16.70 1.22
C ASP A 93 9.76 15.43 1.98
N LEU A 94 9.46 15.54 3.26
CA LEU A 94 8.94 14.44 4.07
C LEU A 94 7.56 14.02 3.57
N GLN A 95 7.31 12.70 3.51
CA GLN A 95 5.98 12.21 3.18
C GLN A 95 5.00 12.68 4.26
N CYS A 96 4.00 13.48 3.88
CA CYS A 96 2.88 13.86 4.74
C CYS A 96 1.70 12.89 4.56
N LEU A 97 1.16 12.38 5.66
CA LEU A 97 0.12 11.34 5.68
C LEU A 97 -1.21 11.80 6.24
N ALA A 98 -1.20 12.89 7.01
CA ALA A 98 -2.36 13.61 7.55
C ALA A 98 -1.89 14.99 8.01
N ILE A 99 -2.76 16.00 7.86
CA ILE A 99 -2.65 17.30 8.51
C ILE A 99 -3.87 17.45 9.41
N LYS A 100 -3.65 17.96 10.62
CA LYS A 100 -4.70 18.19 11.61
C LYS A 100 -4.46 19.52 12.29
N THR A 101 -5.49 20.36 12.25
CA THR A 101 -5.43 21.74 12.70
C THR A 101 -6.47 21.98 13.77
N ASP A 102 -6.15 22.87 14.69
CA ASP A 102 -7.10 23.54 15.57
C ASP A 102 -6.74 25.02 15.70
N ALA A 103 -7.46 25.75 16.53
CA ALA A 103 -7.27 27.19 16.74
C ALA A 103 -5.85 27.61 17.20
N ASN A 104 -5.01 26.67 17.65
CA ASN A 104 -3.67 27.01 18.16
C ASN A 104 -2.55 26.62 17.19
N ALA A 105 -2.68 25.50 16.48
CA ALA A 105 -1.60 25.01 15.61
C ALA A 105 -2.07 23.96 14.59
N SER A 106 -1.31 23.86 13.49
CA SER A 106 -1.40 22.78 12.52
C SER A 106 -0.31 21.74 12.77
N TYR A 107 -0.70 20.47 12.83
CA TYR A 107 0.20 19.33 13.01
C TYR A 107 0.17 18.41 11.78
N ALA A 108 1.34 17.91 11.39
CA ALA A 108 1.50 16.97 10.29
C ALA A 108 2.02 15.63 10.80
N ALA A 109 1.37 14.56 10.38
CA ALA A 109 1.85 13.18 10.52
C ALA A 109 2.78 12.87 9.34
N THR A 110 4.08 12.66 9.59
CA THR A 110 5.07 12.50 8.52
C THR A 110 5.77 11.15 8.54
N SER A 111 6.62 10.90 7.54
CA SER A 111 7.52 9.73 7.52
C SER A 111 8.64 9.80 8.56
N ASP A 112 8.82 10.91 9.27
CA ASP A 112 9.90 11.14 10.24
C ASP A 112 9.40 11.83 11.53
N GLY A 113 8.19 11.50 11.98
CA GLY A 113 7.61 11.99 13.23
C GLY A 113 6.39 12.88 13.04
N ILE A 114 6.13 13.70 14.05
CA ILE A 114 5.09 14.72 14.04
C ILE A 114 5.76 16.07 13.89
N TYR A 115 5.29 16.87 12.95
CA TYR A 115 5.75 18.24 12.73
C TYR A 115 4.63 19.20 13.08
N VAL A 116 5.01 20.40 13.54
CA VAL A 116 4.08 21.49 13.85
C VAL A 116 4.42 22.69 12.98
N LEU A 117 3.39 23.34 12.43
CA LEU A 117 3.51 24.63 11.78
C LEU A 117 3.43 25.72 12.85
N LYS A 118 4.51 26.49 12.98
CA LYS A 118 4.56 27.67 13.84
C LYS A 118 5.36 28.75 13.14
N ASP A 119 4.87 29.98 13.14
CA ASP A 119 5.53 31.14 12.51
C ASP A 119 5.92 30.85 11.04
N ASN A 120 4.99 30.27 10.27
CA ASN A 120 5.16 29.85 8.86
C ASN A 120 6.32 28.88 8.62
N LYS A 121 6.70 28.09 9.64
CA LYS A 121 7.74 27.07 9.52
C LYS A 121 7.32 25.75 10.14
N TRP A 122 7.45 24.68 9.37
CA TRP A 122 7.36 23.32 9.88
C TRP A 122 8.60 22.96 10.68
N SER A 123 8.41 22.53 11.91
CA SER A 123 9.48 22.06 12.79
C SER A 123 9.09 20.74 13.45
N LEU A 124 10.10 19.92 13.73
CA LEU A 124 9.90 18.65 14.44
C LEU A 124 9.28 18.94 15.82
N TYR A 125 8.16 18.29 16.09
CA TYR A 125 7.43 18.41 17.35
C TYR A 125 7.65 17.18 18.24
N ALA A 126 7.44 15.97 17.71
CA ALA A 126 7.59 14.73 18.47
C ALA A 126 7.91 13.53 17.58
N LEU A 127 8.34 12.42 18.19
CA LEU A 127 8.49 11.10 17.56
C LEU A 127 9.46 11.04 16.36
N GLN A 128 10.55 11.80 16.38
CA GLN A 128 11.60 11.74 15.34
C GLN A 128 12.02 10.28 15.03
N GLY A 129 12.23 9.98 13.75
CA GLY A 129 12.60 8.63 13.29
C GLY A 129 11.42 7.65 13.17
N ASN A 130 10.20 8.05 13.52
CA ASN A 130 9.02 7.17 13.44
C ASN A 130 8.12 7.52 12.26
N TYR A 131 7.60 6.50 11.58
CA TYR A 131 6.62 6.67 10.51
C TYR A 131 5.22 6.83 11.09
N VAL A 132 4.73 8.07 11.21
CA VAL A 132 3.43 8.39 11.82
C VAL A 132 2.34 8.36 10.74
N ASN A 133 1.55 7.28 10.69
CA ASN A 133 0.62 7.03 9.60
C ASN A 133 -0.76 7.67 9.75
N ALA A 134 -1.14 8.07 10.97
CA ALA A 134 -2.38 8.75 11.27
C ALA A 134 -2.23 9.57 12.55
N LEU A 135 -2.98 10.65 12.65
CA LEU A 135 -2.94 11.61 13.75
C LEU A 135 -4.34 12.13 14.04
N ALA A 136 -4.64 12.32 15.31
CA ALA A 136 -5.79 13.09 15.80
C ALA A 136 -5.31 14.11 16.83
N VAL A 137 -5.98 15.26 16.88
CA VAL A 137 -5.63 16.41 17.72
C VAL A 137 -6.82 16.76 18.61
N THR A 138 -6.52 17.08 19.87
CA THR A 138 -7.45 17.67 20.85
C THR A 138 -6.73 18.81 21.57
N ASP A 139 -7.44 19.62 22.36
CA ASP A 139 -6.85 20.72 23.12
C ASP A 139 -5.63 20.31 23.96
N LYS A 140 -5.65 19.11 24.53
CA LYS A 140 -4.61 18.65 25.49
C LYS A 140 -3.67 17.60 24.93
N TYR A 141 -4.11 16.82 23.94
CA TYR A 141 -3.40 15.63 23.50
C TYR A 141 -3.37 15.47 21.98
N LEU A 142 -2.31 14.83 21.50
CA LEU A 142 -2.23 14.21 20.19
C LEU A 142 -2.35 12.68 20.34
N LEU A 143 -3.18 12.04 19.52
CA LEU A 143 -3.17 10.60 19.36
C LEU A 143 -2.52 10.24 18.02
N ALA A 144 -1.39 9.56 18.07
CA ALA A 144 -0.61 9.18 16.90
C ALA A 144 -0.62 7.66 16.69
N SER A 145 -0.77 7.22 15.44
CA SER A 145 -0.51 5.84 15.04
C SER A 145 0.86 5.74 14.37
N ILE A 146 1.72 4.87 14.89
CA ILE A 146 3.04 4.56 14.32
C ILE A 146 3.00 3.21 13.62
N ASP A 147 3.46 3.18 12.37
CA ASP A 147 3.61 1.95 11.57
C ASP A 147 2.36 1.05 11.58
N LYS A 148 1.18 1.66 11.72
CA LYS A 148 -0.14 1.02 11.76
C LYS A 148 -0.37 0.01 12.89
N HIS A 149 0.45 0.00 13.94
CA HIS A 149 0.36 -1.02 15.00
C HIS A 149 0.48 -0.49 16.43
N ARG A 150 1.05 0.70 16.62
CA ARG A 150 1.23 1.34 17.93
C ARG A 150 0.47 2.65 17.99
N LEU A 151 -0.21 2.88 19.10
CA LEU A 151 -0.86 4.14 19.43
C LEU A 151 -0.07 4.84 20.52
N LEU A 152 0.26 6.10 20.30
CA LEU A 152 0.89 6.96 21.29
C LEU A 152 -0.05 8.12 21.60
N LEU A 153 -0.30 8.33 22.89
CA LEU A 153 -0.98 9.52 23.40
C LEU A 153 0.10 10.49 23.90
N ILE A 154 0.14 11.69 23.34
CA ILE A 154 1.19 12.68 23.58
C ILE A 154 0.52 13.94 24.15
N LYS A 155 1.06 14.50 25.22
CA LYS A 155 0.59 15.80 25.72
C LYS A 155 1.09 16.94 24.84
N ARG A 156 0.24 17.95 24.65
CA ARG A 156 0.56 19.08 23.78
C ARG A 156 1.49 20.12 24.39
N ASP A 157 1.49 20.25 25.71
CA ASP A 157 2.27 21.25 26.45
C ASP A 157 3.77 20.99 26.40
N ASP A 158 4.19 19.73 26.55
CA ASP A 158 5.60 19.34 26.68
C ASP A 158 6.03 18.23 25.70
N ALA A 159 5.15 17.80 24.79
CA ALA A 159 5.36 16.70 23.86
C ALA A 159 5.69 15.35 24.53
N SER A 160 5.39 15.17 25.82
CA SER A 160 5.64 13.94 26.55
C SER A 160 4.63 12.84 26.18
N VAL A 161 5.13 11.60 26.08
CA VAL A 161 4.31 10.42 25.81
C VAL A 161 3.64 9.97 27.11
N VAL A 162 2.31 10.02 27.16
CA VAL A 162 1.48 9.56 28.28
C VAL A 162 1.20 8.07 28.21
N SER A 163 0.99 7.57 27.00
CA SER A 163 0.69 6.17 26.75
C SER A 163 1.33 5.72 25.45
N ASP A 164 1.80 4.47 25.43
CA ASP A 164 2.35 3.78 24.27
C ASP A 164 1.81 2.34 24.27
N THR A 165 0.87 2.08 23.36
CA THR A 165 0.07 0.85 23.40
C THR A 165 0.08 0.18 22.03
N VAL A 166 0.41 -1.12 22.02
CA VAL A 166 0.14 -1.98 20.86
C VAL A 166 -1.31 -2.42 20.90
N VAL A 167 -2.06 -2.08 19.86
CA VAL A 167 -3.49 -2.42 19.78
C VAL A 167 -3.65 -3.93 19.61
N LYS A 168 -4.48 -4.52 20.48
CA LYS A 168 -4.95 -5.91 20.37
C LYS A 168 -6.46 -5.90 20.45
N ILE A 169 -7.10 -6.27 19.34
CA ILE A 169 -8.55 -6.44 19.28
C ILE A 169 -8.83 -7.92 19.57
N ASP A 170 -9.80 -8.19 20.43
CA ASP A 170 -10.23 -9.56 20.72
C ASP A 170 -10.70 -10.25 19.45
N ALA A 171 -10.29 -11.51 19.26
CA ALA A 171 -10.64 -12.28 18.06
C ALA A 171 -12.16 -12.39 17.85
N SER A 172 -12.95 -12.36 18.93
CA SER A 172 -14.42 -12.35 18.89
C SER A 172 -15.00 -11.11 18.21
N GLN A 173 -14.26 -10.00 18.20
CA GLN A 173 -14.62 -8.76 17.49
C GLN A 173 -14.12 -8.77 16.03
N LEU A 174 -13.34 -9.78 15.63
CA LEU A 174 -12.70 -9.88 14.32
C LEU A 174 -13.29 -11.03 13.50
N GLN A 175 -14.62 -11.20 13.49
CA GLN A 175 -15.30 -12.30 12.80
C GLN A 175 -16.03 -11.88 11.53
N ASP A 176 -15.70 -10.70 10.99
CA ASP A 176 -16.35 -10.19 9.79
C ASP A 176 -15.85 -10.87 8.50
N ASP A 177 -16.81 -11.21 7.65
CA ASP A 177 -16.54 -11.61 6.28
C ASP A 177 -16.05 -10.41 5.45
N ILE A 178 -15.34 -10.70 4.34
CA ILE A 178 -14.90 -9.65 3.42
C ILE A 178 -15.29 -9.97 1.99
N THR A 179 -15.34 -8.94 1.15
CA THR A 179 -15.52 -9.15 -0.29
C THR A 179 -14.28 -9.78 -0.92
N LEU A 180 -14.48 -10.55 -1.98
CA LEU A 180 -13.39 -11.10 -2.78
C LEU A 180 -12.50 -9.97 -3.34
N LYS A 181 -13.09 -8.82 -3.71
CA LYS A 181 -12.37 -7.61 -4.13
C LYS A 181 -11.33 -7.19 -3.09
N LYS A 182 -11.70 -7.19 -1.81
CA LYS A 182 -10.82 -6.80 -0.71
C LYS A 182 -9.70 -7.82 -0.54
N LEU A 183 -10.02 -9.12 -0.52
CA LEU A 183 -9.04 -10.19 -0.38
C LEU A 183 -7.99 -10.14 -1.49
N ILE A 184 -8.42 -10.01 -2.76
CA ILE A 184 -7.52 -9.94 -3.93
C ILE A 184 -6.57 -8.75 -3.81
N LYS A 185 -7.08 -7.56 -3.47
CA LYS A 185 -6.24 -6.36 -3.27
C LYS A 185 -5.24 -6.58 -2.14
N ASP A 186 -5.68 -7.10 -1.00
CA ASP A 186 -4.82 -7.29 0.16
C ASP A 186 -3.72 -8.33 -0.13
N LEU A 187 -4.04 -9.43 -0.80
CA LEU A 187 -3.06 -10.43 -1.24
C LEU A 187 -2.04 -9.82 -2.22
N HIS A 188 -2.52 -9.12 -3.24
CA HIS A 188 -1.64 -8.53 -4.26
C HIS A 188 -0.71 -7.45 -3.69
N PHE A 189 -1.20 -6.62 -2.76
CA PHE A 189 -0.42 -5.53 -2.15
C PHE A 189 0.37 -5.94 -0.90
N GLY A 190 0.48 -7.24 -0.61
CA GLY A 190 1.34 -7.73 0.47
C GLY A 190 0.79 -7.42 1.85
N ARG A 191 -0.53 -7.54 2.04
CA ARG A 191 -1.25 -7.27 3.31
C ARG A 191 -2.30 -8.33 3.67
N GLY A 192 -2.35 -9.40 2.90
CA GLY A 192 -3.45 -10.35 2.90
C GLY A 192 -3.18 -11.70 3.57
N LEU A 193 -1.95 -12.03 3.95
CA LEU A 193 -1.61 -13.36 4.49
C LEU A 193 -1.31 -13.33 6.00
N LEU A 194 -0.29 -12.55 6.37
CA LEU A 194 0.28 -12.43 7.72
C LEU A 194 0.29 -10.99 8.21
N ASN A 195 0.47 -10.79 9.52
CA ASN A 195 0.53 -9.45 10.11
C ASN A 195 1.80 -8.68 9.75
N GLY A 196 1.66 -7.34 9.80
CA GLY A 196 2.77 -6.40 9.70
C GLY A 196 3.61 -6.57 8.43
N LYS A 197 4.93 -6.42 8.58
CA LYS A 197 5.88 -6.46 7.46
C LYS A 197 6.02 -7.86 6.85
N LEU A 198 5.55 -8.93 7.51
CA LEU A 198 5.71 -10.31 6.99
C LEU A 198 4.96 -10.55 5.68
N SER A 199 3.74 -10.03 5.52
CA SER A 199 3.04 -10.13 4.23
C SER A 199 3.77 -9.39 3.12
N ALA A 200 4.33 -8.22 3.42
CA ALA A 200 5.11 -7.45 2.45
C ALA A 200 6.40 -8.19 2.08
N LEU A 201 7.09 -8.78 3.06
CA LEU A 201 8.30 -9.58 2.83
C LEU A 201 8.05 -10.81 1.95
N LEU A 202 6.88 -11.45 2.02
CA LEU A 202 6.54 -12.55 1.12
C LEU A 202 6.44 -12.08 -0.34
N ASN A 203 5.88 -10.90 -0.57
CA ASN A 203 5.81 -10.29 -1.90
C ASN A 203 7.20 -9.86 -2.38
N ASP A 204 8.02 -9.26 -1.51
CA ASP A 204 9.40 -8.87 -1.83
C ASP A 204 10.25 -10.09 -2.18
N TYR A 205 10.11 -11.17 -1.43
CA TYR A 205 10.74 -12.44 -1.72
C TYR A 205 10.31 -12.99 -3.08
N GLY A 206 9.02 -12.96 -3.40
CA GLY A 206 8.51 -13.31 -4.73
C GLY A 206 9.13 -12.45 -5.83
N ALA A 207 9.18 -11.13 -5.64
CA ALA A 207 9.75 -10.19 -6.60
C ALA A 207 11.26 -10.41 -6.83
N LEU A 208 12.04 -10.57 -5.76
CA LEU A 208 13.48 -10.86 -5.82
C LEU A 208 13.76 -12.22 -6.47
N ALA A 209 12.97 -13.24 -6.15
CA ALA A 209 13.07 -14.54 -6.80
C ALA A 209 12.75 -14.43 -8.30
N LEU A 210 11.78 -13.61 -8.68
CA LEU A 210 11.43 -13.37 -10.09
C LEU A 210 12.57 -12.68 -10.85
N ILE A 211 13.15 -11.63 -10.28
CA ILE A 211 14.34 -10.94 -10.82
C ILE A 211 15.47 -11.94 -11.04
N PHE A 212 15.78 -12.73 -9.99
CA PHE A 212 16.82 -13.74 -10.06
C PHE A 212 16.54 -14.80 -11.13
N LEU A 213 15.31 -15.32 -11.19
CA LEU A 213 14.89 -16.33 -12.16
C LEU A 213 15.00 -15.82 -13.61
N SER A 214 14.54 -14.59 -13.88
CA SER A 214 14.62 -13.98 -15.20
C SER A 214 16.07 -13.78 -15.65
N LEU A 215 16.92 -13.19 -14.79
CA LEU A 215 18.33 -12.95 -15.11
C LEU A 215 19.10 -14.26 -15.29
N SER A 216 18.96 -15.18 -14.34
CA SER A 216 19.67 -16.47 -14.41
C SER A 216 19.20 -17.32 -15.59
N GLY A 217 17.93 -17.25 -15.99
CA GLY A 217 17.41 -17.90 -17.19
C GLY A 217 18.11 -17.44 -18.48
N TYR A 218 18.23 -16.12 -18.68
CA TYR A 218 18.96 -15.56 -19.82
C TYR A 218 20.46 -15.88 -19.78
N LEU A 219 21.09 -15.78 -18.60
CA LEU A 219 22.51 -16.10 -18.45
C LEU A 219 22.81 -17.58 -18.76
N ILE A 220 21.96 -18.50 -18.29
CA ILE A 220 22.08 -19.93 -18.61
C ILE A 220 21.99 -20.14 -20.12
N TRP A 221 20.99 -19.53 -20.77
CA TRP A 221 20.83 -19.62 -22.22
C TRP A 221 22.06 -19.09 -22.96
N TRP A 222 22.54 -17.91 -22.58
CA TRP A 222 23.71 -17.26 -23.18
C TRP A 222 24.97 -18.12 -23.06
N TYR A 223 25.31 -18.60 -21.86
CA TYR A 223 26.51 -19.42 -21.65
C TYR A 223 26.45 -20.78 -22.34
N ILE A 224 25.26 -21.38 -22.49
CA ILE A 224 25.10 -22.59 -23.30
C ILE A 224 25.40 -22.31 -24.78
N HIS A 225 24.97 -21.17 -25.32
CA HIS A 225 25.22 -20.81 -26.72
C HIS A 225 26.68 -20.46 -26.99
N LEU A 226 27.37 -19.85 -26.01
CA LEU A 226 28.80 -19.56 -26.14
C LEU A 226 29.69 -20.81 -26.20
N LYS A 227 29.19 -22.00 -25.83
CA LYS A 227 29.91 -23.30 -25.79
C LYS A 227 31.22 -23.33 -24.98
N LYS A 228 31.65 -22.22 -24.37
CA LYS A 228 32.97 -22.05 -23.71
C LYS A 228 32.94 -22.17 -22.18
N LYS A 229 31.77 -22.21 -21.52
CA LYS A 229 31.65 -22.16 -20.05
C LYS A 229 30.66 -23.18 -19.47
N ALA A 230 30.82 -24.46 -19.82
CA ALA A 230 29.92 -25.54 -19.39
C ALA A 230 29.83 -25.71 -17.86
N GLU A 231 30.91 -25.43 -17.12
CA GLU A 231 30.89 -25.46 -15.65
C GLU A 231 30.01 -24.36 -15.06
N MET A 232 30.17 -23.12 -15.54
CA MET A 232 29.36 -21.98 -15.10
C MET A 232 27.87 -22.23 -15.38
N SER A 233 27.52 -22.71 -16.59
CA SER A 233 26.14 -23.08 -16.93
C SER A 233 25.57 -24.12 -15.96
N ARG A 234 26.35 -25.15 -15.59
CA ARG A 234 25.92 -26.17 -14.61
C ARG A 234 25.68 -25.58 -13.22
N LYS A 235 26.55 -24.67 -12.77
CA LYS A 235 26.41 -23.97 -11.48
C LYS A 235 25.15 -23.09 -11.47
N LEU A 236 24.94 -22.28 -12.51
CA LEU A 236 23.75 -21.44 -12.65
C LEU A 236 22.46 -22.26 -12.70
N ILE A 237 22.44 -23.39 -13.43
CA ILE A 237 21.27 -24.29 -13.44
C ILE A 237 20.98 -24.85 -12.04
N LYS A 238 22.00 -25.17 -11.23
CA LYS A 238 21.80 -25.62 -9.84
C LYS A 238 21.16 -24.51 -8.99
N TRP A 239 21.59 -23.26 -9.16
CA TRP A 239 21.02 -22.13 -8.43
C TRP A 239 19.61 -21.78 -8.88
N HIS A 240 19.37 -21.75 -10.20
CA HIS A 240 18.06 -21.49 -10.82
C HIS A 240 17.01 -22.56 -10.44
N ALA A 241 17.44 -23.77 -10.10
CA ALA A 241 16.57 -24.89 -9.74
C ALA A 241 16.90 -25.43 -8.33
N ASN A 242 16.97 -24.55 -7.33
CA ASN A 242 17.13 -24.91 -5.93
C ASN A 242 15.78 -24.89 -5.17
N SER A 243 15.76 -25.42 -3.94
CA SER A 243 14.54 -25.49 -3.13
C SER A 243 13.99 -24.11 -2.75
N VAL A 244 14.86 -23.13 -2.47
CA VAL A 244 14.44 -21.76 -2.16
C VAL A 244 13.68 -21.18 -3.35
N VAL A 245 14.21 -21.25 -4.56
CA VAL A 245 13.53 -20.76 -5.77
C VAL A 245 12.21 -21.49 -6.02
N VAL A 246 12.13 -22.79 -5.69
CA VAL A 246 10.87 -23.55 -5.76
C VAL A 246 9.82 -23.03 -4.78
N LEU A 247 10.21 -22.64 -3.56
CA LEU A 247 9.29 -22.07 -2.56
C LEU A 247 8.71 -20.73 -3.02
N ALA A 248 9.43 -19.97 -3.85
CA ALA A 248 8.92 -18.73 -4.44
C ALA A 248 7.69 -18.93 -5.34
N PHE A 249 7.40 -20.17 -5.78
CA PHE A 249 6.20 -20.46 -6.55
C PHE A 249 4.91 -20.09 -5.81
N ILE A 250 4.88 -20.18 -4.47
CA ILE A 250 3.70 -19.83 -3.67
C ILE A 250 3.36 -18.33 -3.81
N PRO A 251 4.22 -17.37 -3.40
CA PRO A 251 3.91 -15.96 -3.55
C PRO A 251 3.77 -15.55 -5.03
N LEU A 252 4.54 -16.14 -5.95
CA LEU A 252 4.42 -15.85 -7.38
C LEU A 252 3.08 -16.28 -7.96
N THR A 253 2.53 -17.41 -7.52
CA THR A 253 1.19 -17.84 -7.94
C THR A 253 0.12 -16.89 -7.43
N ILE A 254 0.21 -16.47 -6.16
CA ILE A 254 -0.71 -15.49 -5.57
C ILE A 254 -0.66 -14.18 -6.36
N LEU A 255 0.54 -13.64 -6.63
CA LEU A 255 0.72 -12.40 -7.38
C LEU A 255 0.21 -12.51 -8.82
N ALA A 256 0.49 -13.63 -9.52
CA ALA A 256 0.05 -13.86 -10.89
C ALA A 256 -1.48 -13.91 -10.99
N VAL A 257 -2.13 -14.70 -10.12
CA VAL A 257 -3.59 -14.84 -10.11
C VAL A 257 -4.25 -13.54 -9.73
N THR A 258 -3.84 -12.92 -8.61
CA THR A 258 -4.43 -11.65 -8.17
C THR A 258 -4.18 -10.51 -9.16
N GLY A 259 -3.03 -10.50 -9.85
CA GLY A 259 -2.73 -9.53 -10.91
C GLY A 259 -3.74 -9.56 -12.06
N ILE A 260 -4.11 -10.76 -12.52
CA ILE A 260 -5.15 -10.93 -13.56
C ILE A 260 -6.49 -10.34 -13.10
N PHE A 261 -6.90 -10.62 -11.86
CA PHE A 261 -8.13 -10.05 -11.32
C PHE A 261 -8.09 -8.51 -11.22
N LEU A 262 -6.95 -7.93 -10.85
CA LEU A 262 -6.79 -6.47 -10.78
C LEU A 262 -6.79 -5.81 -12.16
N ASN A 263 -6.15 -6.44 -13.15
CA ASN A 263 -6.18 -6.02 -14.56
C ASN A 263 -7.61 -5.92 -15.12
N HIS A 264 -8.51 -6.77 -14.65
CA HIS A 264 -9.91 -6.81 -15.06
C HIS A 264 -10.88 -6.31 -14.00
N SER A 265 -10.41 -5.48 -13.06
CA SER A 265 -11.22 -5.03 -11.93
C SER A 265 -12.51 -4.29 -12.31
N GLY A 266 -12.56 -3.66 -13.49
CA GLY A 266 -13.79 -3.07 -14.04
C GLY A 266 -14.81 -4.13 -14.49
N GLY A 267 -14.39 -5.09 -15.31
CA GLY A 267 -15.27 -6.15 -15.83
C GLY A 267 -15.68 -7.17 -14.76
N LEU A 268 -14.80 -7.43 -13.79
CA LEU A 268 -15.05 -8.33 -12.67
C LEU A 268 -15.62 -7.62 -11.44
N LYS A 269 -15.92 -6.30 -11.52
CA LYS A 269 -16.33 -5.49 -10.37
C LYS A 269 -17.50 -6.14 -9.64
N LYS A 270 -18.60 -6.41 -10.34
CA LYS A 270 -19.82 -6.99 -9.79
C LYS A 270 -19.54 -8.30 -9.05
N PHE A 271 -18.91 -9.26 -9.75
CA PHE A 271 -18.52 -10.55 -9.17
C PHE A 271 -17.67 -10.39 -7.90
N MET A 272 -16.62 -9.57 -7.95
CA MET A 272 -15.72 -9.40 -6.81
C MET A 272 -16.33 -8.64 -5.64
N THR A 273 -17.32 -7.76 -5.88
CA THR A 273 -18.02 -7.03 -4.81
C THR A 273 -19.15 -7.84 -4.18
N GLU A 274 -19.85 -8.66 -4.97
CA GLU A 274 -20.96 -9.49 -4.50
C GLU A 274 -20.50 -10.81 -3.87
N THR A 275 -19.32 -11.32 -4.26
CA THR A 275 -18.75 -12.53 -3.67
C THR A 275 -18.17 -12.22 -2.29
N VAL A 276 -18.79 -12.80 -1.27
CA VAL A 276 -18.34 -12.76 0.12
C VAL A 276 -17.42 -13.95 0.39
N VAL A 277 -16.28 -13.69 1.05
CA VAL A 277 -15.34 -14.70 1.53
C VAL A 277 -15.52 -14.83 3.05
N PRO A 278 -15.94 -16.00 3.54
CA PRO A 278 -16.24 -16.18 4.95
C PRO A 278 -14.98 -16.10 5.80
N HIS A 279 -15.09 -15.54 7.02
CA HIS A 279 -13.95 -15.38 7.93
C HIS A 279 -13.19 -16.71 8.16
N SER A 280 -13.91 -17.83 8.21
CA SER A 280 -13.34 -19.17 8.46
C SER A 280 -12.29 -19.63 7.46
N VAL A 281 -12.22 -19.04 6.26
CA VAL A 281 -11.21 -19.35 5.24
C VAL A 281 -10.24 -18.20 4.99
N LEU A 282 -10.39 -17.09 5.73
CA LEU A 282 -9.50 -15.96 5.60
C LEU A 282 -8.12 -16.24 6.19
N PRO A 283 -7.04 -15.67 5.62
CA PRO A 283 -5.71 -15.82 6.19
C PRO A 283 -5.57 -15.23 7.60
N PRO A 284 -4.54 -15.64 8.37
CA PRO A 284 -4.37 -15.25 9.78
C PRO A 284 -4.38 -13.74 10.08
N VAL A 285 -3.99 -12.89 9.11
CA VAL A 285 -4.02 -11.43 9.26
C VAL A 285 -5.42 -10.92 9.66
N TYR A 286 -6.49 -11.57 9.17
CA TYR A 286 -7.86 -11.15 9.39
C TYR A 286 -8.37 -11.44 10.80
N SER A 287 -7.76 -12.39 11.53
CA SER A 287 -8.15 -12.74 12.90
C SER A 287 -7.37 -11.95 13.97
N SER A 288 -6.58 -10.94 13.59
CA SER A 288 -5.74 -10.21 14.54
C SER A 288 -5.61 -8.72 14.24
N LEU A 289 -5.43 -8.32 12.98
CA LEU A 289 -5.33 -6.91 12.53
C LEU A 289 -4.33 -6.04 13.32
N THR A 290 -3.32 -6.64 13.95
CA THR A 290 -2.37 -5.95 14.84
C THR A 290 -1.49 -4.91 14.15
N SER A 291 -1.50 -4.85 12.81
CA SER A 291 -0.75 -3.87 12.02
C SER A 291 -1.59 -3.26 10.90
N ASP A 292 -2.88 -3.01 11.19
CA ASP A 292 -3.87 -2.54 10.22
C ASP A 292 -4.56 -1.23 10.63
N ILE A 293 -4.01 -0.49 11.59
CA ILE A 293 -4.53 0.84 11.98
C ILE A 293 -4.32 1.81 10.82
N CYS A 294 -5.40 2.20 10.16
CA CYS A 294 -5.38 3.10 9.00
C CYS A 294 -5.72 4.55 9.35
N SER A 295 -6.53 4.75 10.39
CA SER A 295 -6.93 6.07 10.89
C SER A 295 -7.14 6.02 12.39
N VAL A 296 -7.08 7.18 13.05
CA VAL A 296 -7.29 7.32 14.49
C VAL A 296 -8.16 8.54 14.76
N ASP A 297 -8.86 8.53 15.89
CA ASP A 297 -9.60 9.65 16.45
C ASP A 297 -9.56 9.59 17.98
N PHE A 298 -9.63 10.75 18.63
CA PHE A 298 -9.72 10.87 20.08
C PHE A 298 -10.54 12.12 20.42
N ASP A 299 -11.57 11.95 21.25
CA ASP A 299 -12.44 13.06 21.70
C ASP A 299 -12.10 13.55 23.12
N GLY A 300 -10.94 13.16 23.65
CA GLY A 300 -10.55 13.44 25.03
C GLY A 300 -10.96 12.35 26.03
N THR A 301 -11.91 11.49 25.66
CA THR A 301 -12.40 10.39 26.52
C THR A 301 -12.35 9.03 25.85
N THR A 302 -12.67 8.98 24.55
CA THR A 302 -12.84 7.77 23.77
C THR A 302 -11.83 7.76 22.64
N TYR A 303 -11.03 6.70 22.59
CA TYR A 303 -10.12 6.39 21.51
C TYR A 303 -10.88 5.64 20.42
N ARG A 304 -10.64 6.00 19.16
CA ARG A 304 -11.14 5.27 18.00
C ARG A 304 -10.02 4.94 17.04
N ILE A 305 -10.08 3.75 16.48
CA ILE A 305 -9.21 3.31 15.39
C ILE A 305 -10.04 2.83 14.21
N GLY A 306 -9.57 3.13 13.01
CA GLY A 306 -10.09 2.58 11.77
C GLY A 306 -9.17 1.48 11.23
N ASN A 307 -9.74 0.36 10.81
CA ASN A 307 -9.04 -0.72 10.12
C ASN A 307 -9.89 -1.30 8.98
N ARG A 308 -9.46 -2.41 8.37
CA ARG A 308 -10.20 -3.04 7.25
C ARG A 308 -11.59 -3.56 7.59
N TYR A 309 -11.90 -3.82 8.85
CA TYR A 309 -13.21 -4.27 9.30
C TYR A 309 -14.13 -3.15 9.73
N GLY A 310 -13.60 -2.02 10.19
CA GLY A 310 -14.47 -1.04 10.81
C GLY A 310 -13.80 0.03 11.63
N VAL A 311 -14.66 0.73 12.37
CA VAL A 311 -14.27 1.59 13.47
C VAL A 311 -14.39 0.80 14.77
N TYR A 312 -13.34 0.84 15.58
CA TYR A 312 -13.31 0.25 16.91
C TYR A 312 -13.08 1.35 17.93
N LYS A 313 -13.83 1.30 19.04
CA LYS A 313 -13.67 2.22 20.16
C LYS A 313 -13.04 1.55 21.37
N SER A 314 -12.38 2.36 22.19
CA SER A 314 -11.86 1.99 23.49
C SER A 314 -11.87 3.22 24.41
N THR A 315 -12.02 3.01 25.72
CA THR A 315 -11.85 4.06 26.74
C THR A 315 -10.58 3.87 27.57
N ASP A 316 -9.88 2.74 27.40
CA ASP A 316 -8.72 2.33 28.20
C ASP A 316 -7.52 1.88 27.36
N LEU A 317 -7.61 1.97 26.03
CA LEU A 317 -6.67 1.46 25.02
C LEU A 317 -6.44 -0.06 25.05
N LYS A 318 -7.16 -0.82 25.88
CA LYS A 318 -7.00 -2.26 26.07
C LYS A 318 -8.17 -3.03 25.49
N SER A 319 -9.38 -2.64 25.84
CA SER A 319 -10.61 -3.29 25.36
C SER A 319 -11.17 -2.52 24.18
N TRP A 320 -11.31 -3.20 23.04
CA TRP A 320 -11.76 -2.63 21.79
C TRP A 320 -13.09 -3.24 21.36
N LYS A 321 -14.08 -2.40 21.09
CA LYS A 321 -15.40 -2.83 20.61
C LYS A 321 -15.68 -2.24 19.24
N GLN A 322 -16.15 -3.07 18.30
CA GLN A 322 -16.55 -2.58 16.98
C GLN A 322 -17.78 -1.68 17.11
N GLU A 323 -17.73 -0.49 16.52
CA GLU A 323 -18.87 0.42 16.42
C GLU A 323 -19.55 0.33 15.06
N THR A 324 -18.77 0.21 13.99
CA THR A 324 -19.29 0.17 12.62
C THR A 324 -18.45 -0.72 11.71
N LYS A 325 -19.07 -1.30 10.68
CA LYS A 325 -18.43 -2.22 9.74
C LYS A 325 -17.94 -1.55 8.46
N GLY A 326 -17.01 -2.18 7.74
CA GLY A 326 -16.45 -1.66 6.48
C GLY A 326 -15.14 -0.90 6.69
N PHE A 327 -14.28 -0.91 5.67
CA PHE A 327 -12.90 -0.45 5.77
C PHE A 327 -12.78 1.05 6.07
N ALA A 328 -12.68 1.40 7.35
CA ALA A 328 -12.46 2.76 7.82
C ALA A 328 -11.04 3.22 7.48
N TYR A 329 -10.93 4.03 6.43
CA TYR A 329 -9.66 4.42 5.82
C TYR A 329 -9.11 5.74 6.37
N ARG A 330 -9.96 6.74 6.55
CA ARG A 330 -9.61 8.07 7.07
C ARG A 330 -10.64 8.53 8.08
N MET A 331 -10.18 9.29 9.06
CA MET A 331 -10.96 9.90 10.13
C MET A 331 -10.54 11.36 10.26
N ALA A 332 -11.52 12.24 10.39
CA ALA A 332 -11.32 13.66 10.65
C ALA A 332 -12.43 14.13 11.58
N ARG A 333 -12.06 14.86 12.64
CA ARG A 333 -13.02 15.46 13.57
C ARG A 333 -13.03 16.96 13.34
N ILE A 334 -14.22 17.51 13.13
CA ILE A 334 -14.49 18.93 12.88
C ILE A 334 -15.71 19.28 13.72
N ASP A 335 -15.60 20.31 14.57
CA ASP A 335 -16.68 20.79 15.45
C ASP A 335 -17.41 19.71 16.23
N GLY A 336 -16.64 18.77 16.79
CA GLY A 336 -17.17 17.66 17.58
C GLY A 336 -17.80 16.53 16.75
N VAL A 337 -17.94 16.67 15.43
CA VAL A 337 -18.43 15.62 14.53
C VAL A 337 -17.26 14.85 13.92
N LEU A 338 -17.31 13.52 14.01
CA LEU A 338 -16.29 12.64 13.41
C LEU A 338 -16.75 12.14 12.04
N TYR A 339 -16.02 12.50 10.99
CA TYR A 339 -16.22 12.02 9.62
C TYR A 339 -15.30 10.85 9.32
N VAL A 340 -15.83 9.82 8.66
CA VAL A 340 -15.09 8.58 8.34
C VAL A 340 -15.25 8.22 6.87
N SER A 341 -14.12 8.20 6.18
CA SER A 341 -14.00 7.70 4.81
C SER A 341 -13.95 6.18 4.82
N VAL A 342 -14.88 5.52 4.11
CA VAL A 342 -14.96 4.07 4.04
C VAL A 342 -14.55 3.59 2.65
N LYS A 343 -13.44 2.85 2.58
CA LYS A 343 -13.00 2.26 1.33
C LYS A 343 -13.91 1.12 0.92
N ASP A 344 -14.44 1.22 -0.29
CA ASP A 344 -15.31 0.21 -0.85
C ASP A 344 -16.65 0.02 -0.10
N GLY A 345 -17.16 1.09 0.51
CA GLY A 345 -18.46 1.14 1.20
C GLY A 345 -19.00 2.56 1.33
N SER A 346 -20.04 2.74 2.13
CA SER A 346 -20.63 4.06 2.39
C SER A 346 -19.84 4.83 3.44
N ASN A 347 -19.49 6.08 3.14
CA ASN A 347 -18.92 7.00 4.11
C ASN A 347 -19.94 7.28 5.23
N ARG A 348 -19.45 7.77 6.36
CA ARG A 348 -20.27 7.97 7.56
C ARG A 348 -19.75 9.10 8.41
N PHE A 349 -20.60 9.59 9.30
CA PHE A 349 -20.22 10.52 10.35
C PHE A 349 -20.80 10.10 11.70
N TYR A 350 -20.26 10.66 12.77
CA TYR A 350 -20.66 10.42 14.16
C TYR A 350 -20.77 11.74 14.91
N ASP A 351 -21.99 12.06 15.33
CA ASP A 351 -22.39 13.24 16.13
C ASP A 351 -22.97 12.82 17.50
N GLY A 352 -22.63 11.61 17.95
CA GLY A 352 -23.32 10.89 19.02
C GLY A 352 -24.02 9.63 18.51
N VAL A 353 -24.43 9.63 17.23
CA VAL A 353 -24.99 8.46 16.53
C VAL A 353 -24.30 8.29 15.19
N TRP A 354 -24.08 7.03 14.76
CA TRP A 354 -23.52 6.75 13.45
C TRP A 354 -24.56 6.90 12.35
N LYS A 355 -24.25 7.74 11.35
CA LYS A 355 -25.12 8.01 10.19
C LYS A 355 -24.33 7.86 8.89
N THR A 356 -25.03 7.47 7.83
CA THR A 356 -24.46 7.46 6.48
C THR A 356 -24.25 8.89 6.01
N LEU A 357 -23.14 9.13 5.34
CA LEU A 357 -22.82 10.40 4.70
C LEU A 357 -23.16 10.27 3.20
N GLU A 358 -24.17 11.02 2.77
CA GLU A 358 -24.65 11.04 1.38
C GLU A 358 -23.96 12.15 0.58
N ASP A 359 -24.03 12.08 -0.76
CA ASP A 359 -23.52 13.11 -1.68
C ASP A 359 -22.03 13.49 -1.53
N VAL A 360 -21.22 12.55 -1.05
CA VAL A 360 -19.77 12.71 -0.89
C VAL A 360 -18.97 11.83 -1.85
N PRO A 361 -17.68 12.16 -2.10
CA PRO A 361 -16.81 11.31 -2.89
C PRO A 361 -16.75 9.88 -2.33
N TYR A 362 -16.79 8.88 -3.22
CA TYR A 362 -16.76 7.46 -2.84
C TYR A 362 -15.65 7.07 -1.85
N THR A 363 -14.51 7.75 -1.88
CA THR A 363 -13.48 7.67 -0.85
C THR A 363 -12.76 9.00 -0.82
N PHE A 364 -12.97 9.77 0.24
CA PHE A 364 -12.20 10.99 0.50
C PHE A 364 -10.91 10.68 1.29
N LYS A 365 -9.93 11.57 1.17
CA LYS A 365 -8.61 11.49 1.79
C LYS A 365 -8.53 12.29 3.08
N ASP A 366 -9.27 13.40 3.14
CA ASP A 366 -9.41 14.23 4.32
C ASP A 366 -10.78 14.92 4.34
N ALA A 367 -11.13 15.53 5.47
CA ALA A 367 -12.23 16.46 5.58
C ALA A 367 -11.72 17.74 6.25
N TYR A 368 -12.27 18.88 5.85
CA TYR A 368 -11.88 20.19 6.34
C TYR A 368 -13.10 21.12 6.31
N ASP A 369 -13.04 22.19 7.10
CA ASP A 369 -14.09 23.22 7.15
C ASP A 369 -13.80 24.32 6.13
N TYR A 370 -14.85 24.80 5.44
CA TYR A 370 -14.77 25.86 4.44
C TYR A 370 -16.15 26.49 4.22
N ASP A 371 -16.24 27.81 4.41
CA ASP A 371 -17.50 28.57 4.33
C ASP A 371 -18.63 27.98 5.19
N ASP A 372 -18.34 27.68 6.46
CA ASP A 372 -19.26 27.04 7.42
C ASP A 372 -19.81 25.65 6.96
N GLU A 373 -19.14 25.01 5.99
CA GLU A 373 -19.48 23.70 5.48
C GLU A 373 -18.29 22.74 5.49
N VAL A 374 -18.53 21.50 5.94
CA VAL A 374 -17.51 20.45 5.84
C VAL A 374 -17.37 19.96 4.40
N LYS A 375 -16.19 20.15 3.83
CA LYS A 375 -15.80 19.65 2.50
C LYS A 375 -14.91 18.41 2.63
N PHE A 376 -14.85 17.64 1.54
CA PHE A 376 -14.19 16.33 1.51
C PHE A 376 -13.14 16.27 0.42
N PHE A 377 -11.87 16.23 0.83
CA PHE A 377 -10.76 16.23 -0.10
C PHE A 377 -10.65 14.93 -0.89
N THR A 378 -10.58 15.04 -2.21
CA THR A 378 -10.20 13.96 -3.13
C THR A 378 -9.52 14.55 -4.35
N TYR A 379 -8.44 13.93 -4.82
CA TYR A 379 -7.66 14.44 -5.96
C TYR A 379 -8.47 14.71 -7.24
N LYS A 380 -9.67 14.11 -7.39
CA LYS A 380 -10.54 14.30 -8.57
C LYS A 380 -11.39 15.56 -8.54
N HIS A 381 -11.68 16.11 -7.36
CA HIS A 381 -12.64 17.22 -7.21
C HIS A 381 -11.93 18.56 -7.02
N TYR A 382 -10.60 18.55 -6.92
CA TYR A 382 -9.75 19.72 -6.65
C TYR A 382 -8.70 19.91 -7.76
N GLU A 383 -9.07 19.58 -9.01
CA GLU A 383 -8.21 19.90 -10.15
C GLU A 383 -8.08 21.43 -10.28
N GLY A 384 -6.85 21.95 -10.17
CA GLY A 384 -6.55 23.39 -10.17
C GLY A 384 -6.20 23.98 -8.80
N MET A 385 -6.54 23.31 -7.69
CA MET A 385 -6.25 23.75 -6.31
C MET A 385 -5.19 22.89 -5.63
N MET A 386 -4.35 22.19 -6.39
CA MET A 386 -3.28 21.34 -5.87
C MET A 386 -1.98 21.67 -6.59
N PRO A 387 -0.81 21.43 -5.98
CA PRO A 387 0.47 21.59 -6.66
C PRO A 387 0.49 20.78 -7.97
N GLU A 388 0.77 21.46 -9.07
CA GLU A 388 0.95 20.84 -10.39
C GLU A 388 2.44 20.62 -10.68
N PHE A 389 2.76 19.43 -11.20
CA PHE A 389 4.13 19.05 -11.52
C PHE A 389 4.22 18.63 -12.99
N GLU A 390 5.26 19.09 -13.66
CA GLU A 390 5.62 18.64 -15.02
C GLU A 390 6.34 17.28 -15.02
N ASP A 391 6.69 16.78 -13.83
CA ASP A 391 7.34 15.50 -13.62
C ASP A 391 6.49 14.56 -12.75
N ALA A 392 6.76 13.26 -12.87
CA ALA A 392 6.18 12.26 -11.99
C ALA A 392 7.23 11.69 -11.05
N THR A 393 6.81 11.27 -9.87
CA THR A 393 7.69 10.53 -8.97
C THR A 393 8.09 9.18 -9.55
N LEU A 394 9.27 8.68 -9.17
CA LEU A 394 9.73 7.34 -9.49
C LEU A 394 8.68 6.29 -9.09
N PHE A 395 8.00 6.47 -7.95
CA PHE A 395 6.90 5.61 -7.52
C PHE A 395 5.78 5.54 -8.56
N SER A 396 5.28 6.68 -9.02
CA SER A 396 4.20 6.76 -10.01
C SER A 396 4.63 6.17 -11.34
N THR A 397 5.85 6.47 -11.80
CA THR A 397 6.44 5.88 -13.01
C THR A 397 6.55 4.37 -12.93
N LEU A 398 7.14 3.83 -11.84
CA LEU A 398 7.26 2.39 -11.66
C LEU A 398 5.87 1.74 -11.61
N ARG A 399 4.90 2.38 -10.97
CA ARG A 399 3.52 1.89 -10.86
C ARG A 399 2.81 1.83 -12.20
N THR A 400 2.96 2.85 -13.05
CA THR A 400 2.35 2.84 -14.38
C THR A 400 3.04 1.84 -15.31
N ILE A 401 4.37 1.64 -15.18
CA ILE A 401 5.10 0.57 -15.89
C ILE A 401 4.61 -0.80 -15.42
N HIS A 402 4.50 -1.03 -14.11
CA HIS A 402 4.04 -2.29 -13.53
C HIS A 402 2.62 -2.65 -14.01
N GLY A 403 1.72 -1.66 -14.00
CA GLY A 403 0.35 -1.83 -14.48
C GLY A 403 0.19 -1.82 -16.01
N GLY A 404 1.25 -1.49 -16.76
CA GLY A 404 1.24 -1.42 -18.23
C GLY A 404 0.66 -0.13 -18.82
N VAL A 405 -0.02 0.69 -18.00
CA VAL A 405 -0.67 1.95 -18.44
C VAL A 405 0.34 3.04 -18.82
N PHE A 406 1.63 2.84 -18.53
CA PHE A 406 2.71 3.67 -19.08
C PHE A 406 2.82 3.52 -20.61
N VAL A 407 2.52 2.34 -21.15
CA VAL A 407 2.62 2.08 -22.59
C VAL A 407 1.27 2.26 -23.26
N ALA A 408 0.25 1.52 -22.81
CA ALA A 408 -1.09 1.59 -23.38
C ALA A 408 -2.16 0.98 -22.46
N PRO A 409 -3.43 1.40 -22.54
CA PRO A 409 -4.52 0.81 -21.75
C PRO A 409 -4.75 -0.69 -21.99
N TRP A 410 -4.45 -1.20 -23.19
CA TRP A 410 -4.61 -2.61 -23.54
C TRP A 410 -3.49 -3.51 -23.01
N TRP A 411 -2.41 -2.93 -22.46
CA TRP A 411 -1.25 -3.67 -21.96
C TRP A 411 -1.58 -4.66 -20.84
N LYS A 412 -2.71 -4.48 -20.16
CA LYS A 412 -3.26 -5.46 -19.20
C LYS A 412 -3.31 -6.89 -19.77
N TRP A 413 -3.58 -7.06 -21.07
CA TRP A 413 -3.60 -8.36 -21.72
C TRP A 413 -2.20 -8.98 -21.87
N ILE A 414 -1.16 -8.15 -22.06
CA ILE A 414 0.23 -8.60 -22.01
C ILE A 414 0.56 -9.05 -20.59
N ASN A 415 0.16 -8.28 -19.58
CA ASN A 415 0.36 -8.66 -18.19
C ASN A 415 -0.32 -10.00 -17.86
N ASP A 416 -1.53 -10.25 -18.36
CA ASP A 416 -2.22 -11.53 -18.19
C ASP A 416 -1.48 -12.69 -18.88
N PHE A 417 -1.04 -12.48 -20.13
CA PHE A 417 -0.23 -13.48 -20.85
C PHE A 417 1.06 -13.81 -20.08
N VAL A 418 1.75 -12.79 -19.56
CA VAL A 418 2.97 -12.94 -18.76
C VAL A 418 2.68 -13.67 -17.44
N ALA A 419 1.55 -13.38 -16.78
CA ALA A 419 1.12 -14.08 -15.58
C ALA A 419 0.83 -15.57 -15.86
N ILE A 420 0.13 -15.89 -16.95
CA ILE A 420 -0.12 -17.28 -17.36
C ILE A 420 1.20 -17.99 -17.70
N ALA A 421 2.09 -17.33 -18.44
CA ALA A 421 3.41 -17.84 -18.76
C ALA A 421 4.25 -18.11 -17.50
N LEU A 422 4.16 -17.24 -16.48
CA LEU A 422 4.80 -17.44 -15.18
C LEU A 422 4.27 -18.70 -14.47
N LEU A 423 2.96 -18.95 -14.49
CA LEU A 423 2.38 -20.18 -13.93
C LEU A 423 2.89 -21.43 -14.67
N ILE A 424 2.96 -21.37 -16.01
CA ILE A 424 3.54 -22.46 -16.83
C ILE A 424 5.02 -22.68 -16.47
N LEU A 425 5.79 -21.60 -16.31
CA LEU A 425 7.20 -21.66 -15.91
C LEU A 425 7.39 -22.28 -14.53
N GLY A 426 6.54 -21.89 -13.57
CA GLY A 426 6.52 -22.47 -12.23
C GLY A 426 6.21 -23.96 -12.26
N PHE A 427 5.13 -24.37 -12.92
CA PHE A 427 4.74 -25.78 -13.03
C PHE A 427 5.83 -26.63 -13.71
N THR A 428 6.34 -26.16 -14.85
CA THR A 428 7.41 -26.87 -15.58
C THR A 428 8.72 -26.89 -14.81
N GLY A 429 9.05 -25.83 -14.07
CA GLY A 429 10.24 -25.73 -13.21
C GLY A 429 10.19 -26.72 -12.05
N ILE A 430 9.09 -26.75 -11.31
CA ILE A 430 8.85 -27.68 -10.18
C ILE A 430 8.91 -29.13 -10.66
N SER A 431 8.19 -29.45 -11.75
CA SER A 431 8.18 -30.80 -12.32
C SER A 431 9.58 -31.29 -12.66
N ARG A 432 10.43 -30.42 -13.23
CA ARG A 432 11.84 -30.73 -13.53
C ARG A 432 12.67 -30.91 -12.27
N TRP A 433 12.46 -30.08 -11.25
CA TRP A 433 13.15 -30.19 -9.97
C TRP A 433 12.84 -31.51 -9.26
N ILE A 434 11.56 -31.90 -9.19
CA ILE A 434 11.13 -33.18 -8.62
C ILE A 434 11.73 -34.36 -9.40
N HIS A 435 11.66 -34.33 -10.73
CA HIS A 435 12.21 -35.40 -11.56
C HIS A 435 13.72 -35.57 -11.34
N LYS A 436 14.46 -34.46 -11.27
CA LYS A 436 15.89 -34.46 -10.96
C LYS A 436 16.15 -35.06 -9.57
N LYS A 437 15.43 -34.62 -8.53
CA LYS A 437 15.59 -35.17 -7.16
C LYS A 437 15.34 -36.68 -7.11
N ARG A 438 14.28 -37.17 -7.76
CA ARG A 438 13.98 -38.61 -7.84
C ARG A 438 15.10 -39.41 -8.50
N LEU A 439 15.71 -38.88 -9.57
CA LEU A 439 16.84 -39.53 -10.23
C LEU A 439 18.10 -39.58 -9.35
N PHE A 440 18.36 -38.54 -8.55
CA PHE A 440 19.47 -38.54 -7.59
C PHE A 440 19.25 -39.53 -6.44
N SER A 441 18.04 -39.59 -5.88
CA SER A 441 17.68 -40.56 -4.83
C SER A 441 17.80 -42.01 -5.32
N LYS A 442 17.35 -42.32 -6.55
CA LYS A 442 17.50 -43.68 -7.13
C LYS A 442 18.94 -44.09 -7.43
N ARG A 443 19.86 -43.14 -7.59
CA ARG A 443 21.29 -43.42 -7.83
C ARG A 443 22.03 -43.71 -6.53
N THR A 444 21.69 -42.97 -5.47
CA THR A 444 22.26 -43.17 -4.13
C THR A 444 21.79 -44.50 -3.53
N SER A 445 20.51 -44.84 -3.67
CA SER A 445 19.96 -46.14 -3.22
C SER A 445 20.40 -47.37 -4.02
N LYS A 446 21.23 -47.21 -5.06
CA LYS A 446 21.81 -48.33 -5.84
C LYS A 446 23.31 -48.52 -5.57
N GLN A 447 23.89 -47.63 -4.76
CA GLN A 447 25.29 -47.67 -4.35
C GLN A 447 25.45 -48.11 -2.89
N GLU A 448 24.35 -48.16 -2.14
CA GLU A 448 24.14 -48.94 -0.92
C GLU A 448 23.60 -50.33 -1.32
#